data_AF-A0AAD1S881-F1
#
_entry.id   AF-A0AAD1S881-F1
#
_cell.length_a   1.000
_cell.length_b   1.000
_cell.length_c   1.000
_cell.angle_alpha   90.00
_cell.angle_beta   90.00
_cell.angle_gamma   90.00
#
_symmetry.space_group_name_H-M   'P 1'
#
loop_
_entity.id
_entity.type
_entity.pdbx_description
1 polymer ?
#
loop_
_entity_poly.entity_id
_entity_poly.type
_entity_poly.pdbx_seq_one_letter_code
_entity_poly.pdbx_strand_id
1 'polypeptide(L)'
;MYDVLEALNMDDMMTTVNSWTKHSKDAETTRQNQNEIPRKSEDGVYFLIIEGFLLYSYMPLDNVFNKKYFLTIPYEECKKRRSTRVYEPPDPPDYFDGHVWPMYLKHKDQMEKAERGIVYLDGTKLEDDIYSFVYADIRKAAQEFTR
;
A
#
# COMPACT_ATOMS: atom_id res chain seq x y z
N MET A 1 10.90 -23.73 4.66
CA MET A 1 11.23 -22.48 3.95
C MET A 1 9.90 -21.92 3.50
N TYR A 2 9.38 -20.89 4.17
CA TYR A 2 8.12 -20.27 3.75
C TYR A 2 8.36 -19.60 2.41
N ASP A 3 7.60 -19.98 1.38
CA ASP A 3 7.52 -19.16 0.18
C ASP A 3 6.86 -17.85 0.62
N VAL A 4 7.59 -16.75 0.48
CA VAL A 4 7.24 -15.44 1.05
C VAL A 4 5.92 -14.92 0.46
N LEU A 5 5.52 -15.43 -0.71
CA LEU A 5 4.23 -15.16 -1.33
C LEU A 5 3.10 -16.03 -0.78
N GLU A 6 3.36 -17.28 -0.37
CA GLU A 6 2.35 -18.13 0.29
C GLU A 6 2.02 -17.66 1.71
N ALA A 7 2.93 -16.90 2.34
CA ALA A 7 2.71 -16.28 3.64
C ALA A 7 1.77 -15.05 3.58
N LEU A 8 1.46 -14.57 2.38
CA LEU A 8 0.61 -13.40 2.15
C LEU A 8 -0.64 -13.83 1.38
N ASN A 9 -1.81 -13.49 1.90
CA ASN A 9 -3.06 -13.75 1.20
C ASN A 9 -3.33 -12.66 0.14
N MET A 10 -2.47 -12.61 -0.88
CA MET A 10 -2.52 -11.61 -1.96
C MET A 10 -3.77 -11.78 -2.83
N ASP A 11 -4.30 -13.00 -2.94
CA ASP A 11 -5.51 -13.29 -3.71
C ASP A 11 -6.76 -12.72 -3.02
N ASP A 12 -6.87 -12.83 -1.69
CA ASP A 12 -7.95 -12.18 -0.94
C ASP A 12 -7.84 -10.65 -0.98
N MET A 13 -6.61 -10.12 -0.93
CA MET A 13 -6.37 -8.69 -1.14
C MET A 13 -6.88 -8.25 -2.52
N MET A 14 -6.52 -8.97 -3.58
CA MET A 14 -6.98 -8.65 -4.94
C MET A 14 -8.50 -8.77 -5.08
N THR A 15 -9.11 -9.76 -4.45
CA THR A 15 -10.57 -9.92 -4.42
C THR A 15 -11.23 -8.70 -3.78
N THR A 16 -10.67 -8.22 -2.67
CA THR A 16 -11.16 -7.01 -1.97
C THR A 16 -10.97 -5.76 -2.82
N VAL A 17 -9.79 -5.55 -3.39
CA VAL A 17 -9.45 -4.40 -4.26
C VAL A 17 -10.36 -4.36 -5.49
N ASN A 18 -10.56 -5.50 -6.15
CA ASN A 18 -11.43 -5.60 -7.33
C ASN A 18 -12.89 -5.34 -6.97
N SER A 19 -13.35 -5.86 -5.84
CA SER A 19 -14.73 -5.63 -5.36
C SER A 19 -14.97 -4.16 -5.08
N TRP A 20 -14.04 -3.47 -4.39
CA TRP A 20 -14.14 -2.04 -4.13
C TRP A 20 -14.16 -1.22 -5.42
N THR A 21 -13.26 -1.55 -6.36
CA THR A 21 -13.16 -0.86 -7.65
C THR A 21 -14.43 -0.99 -8.49
N LYS A 22 -15.10 -2.16 -8.46
CA LYS A 22 -16.37 -2.37 -9.17
C LYS A 22 -17.51 -1.55 -8.54
N HIS A 23 -17.66 -1.58 -7.22
CA HIS A 23 -18.71 -0.81 -6.53
C HIS A 23 -18.58 0.69 -6.77
N SER A 24 -17.34 1.22 -6.85
CA SER A 24 -17.09 2.61 -7.22
C SER A 24 -17.60 2.95 -8.63
N LYS A 25 -17.48 2.03 -9.60
CA LYS A 25 -17.91 2.22 -11.00
C LYS A 25 -19.40 1.98 -11.22
N ASP A 26 -20.00 1.05 -10.47
CA ASP A 26 -21.44 0.76 -10.55
C ASP A 26 -22.27 1.91 -9.95
N ALA A 27 -21.72 2.59 -8.93
CA ALA A 27 -22.27 3.85 -8.40
C ALA A 27 -22.25 5.00 -9.42
N GLU A 28 -21.37 4.95 -10.42
CA GLU A 28 -21.35 5.86 -11.57
C GLU A 28 -22.31 5.42 -12.69
N THR A 29 -22.40 4.12 -12.98
CA THR A 29 -23.20 3.58 -14.11
C THR A 29 -24.71 3.63 -13.84
N THR A 30 -25.13 3.43 -12.59
CA THR A 30 -26.55 3.52 -12.18
C THR A 30 -27.12 4.94 -12.37
N ARG A 31 -26.26 5.96 -12.47
CA ARG A 31 -26.63 7.37 -12.70
C ARG A 31 -27.27 7.62 -14.07
N GLN A 32 -27.04 6.75 -15.05
CA GLN A 32 -27.48 6.99 -16.43
C GLN A 32 -28.88 6.47 -16.76
N ASN A 33 -29.50 5.62 -15.93
CA ASN A 33 -30.63 4.79 -16.39
C ASN A 33 -31.95 4.82 -15.60
N GLN A 34 -32.17 5.58 -14.51
CA GLN A 34 -33.46 5.48 -13.80
C GLN A 34 -34.08 6.78 -13.23
N ASN A 35 -35.39 6.92 -13.49
CA ASN A 35 -36.36 7.91 -12.99
C ASN A 35 -36.76 7.69 -11.51
N GLU A 36 -35.86 7.24 -10.64
CA GLU A 36 -36.14 7.07 -9.21
C GLU A 36 -35.47 8.17 -8.37
N ILE A 37 -36.15 8.59 -7.31
CA ILE A 37 -35.73 9.69 -6.42
C ILE A 37 -34.28 9.43 -5.96
N PRO A 38 -33.30 10.28 -6.32
CA PRO A 38 -31.91 9.99 -6.04
C PRO A 38 -31.68 10.01 -4.53
N ARG A 39 -31.26 8.89 -3.94
CA ARG A 39 -30.43 8.98 -2.74
C ARG A 39 -29.20 9.76 -3.19
N LYS A 40 -29.01 10.98 -2.66
CA LYS A 40 -27.78 11.76 -2.86
C LYS A 40 -26.61 10.86 -2.48
N SER A 41 -25.97 10.25 -3.47
CA SER A 41 -24.57 9.90 -3.33
C SER A 41 -23.86 11.24 -3.38
N GLU A 42 -23.12 11.56 -2.32
CA GLU A 42 -22.28 12.75 -2.35
C GLU A 42 -21.32 12.59 -3.52
N ASP A 43 -21.35 13.50 -4.49
CA ASP A 43 -20.34 13.57 -5.54
C ASP A 43 -19.00 13.84 -4.87
N GLY A 44 -18.23 12.77 -4.64
CA GLY A 44 -17.02 12.80 -3.85
C GLY A 44 -15.97 11.83 -4.38
N VAL A 45 -14.70 12.18 -4.17
CA VAL A 45 -13.57 11.29 -4.45
C VAL A 45 -13.45 10.29 -3.31
N TYR A 46 -13.52 9.00 -3.63
CA TYR A 46 -13.27 7.93 -2.68
C TYR A 46 -11.81 7.50 -2.73
N PHE A 47 -11.22 7.23 -1.56
CA PHE A 47 -9.84 6.78 -1.44
C PHE A 47 -9.78 5.32 -0.99
N LEU A 48 -8.93 4.53 -1.64
CA LEU A 48 -8.52 3.20 -1.18
C LEU A 48 -7.03 3.25 -0.83
N ILE A 49 -6.71 3.01 0.44
CA ILE A 49 -5.33 2.87 0.91
C ILE A 49 -5.03 1.37 1.02
N ILE A 50 -4.00 0.93 0.30
CA ILE A 50 -3.49 -0.44 0.35
C ILE A 50 -2.11 -0.35 1.00
N GLU A 51 -1.92 -1.06 2.11
CA GLU A 51 -0.66 -1.10 2.85
C GLU A 51 -0.11 -2.53 2.91
N GLY A 52 1.21 -2.66 2.92
CA GLY A 52 1.90 -3.94 2.95
C GLY A 52 3.36 -3.83 2.55
N PHE A 53 4.19 -4.76 3.01
CA PHE A 53 5.64 -4.69 2.84
C PHE A 53 6.17 -5.19 1.49
N LEU A 54 5.34 -5.88 0.68
CA LEU A 54 5.71 -6.43 -0.65
C LEU A 54 4.79 -6.00 -1.80
N LEU A 55 3.93 -5.01 -1.61
CA LEU A 55 2.91 -4.62 -2.59
C LEU A 55 3.49 -4.39 -3.99
N TYR A 56 4.60 -3.66 -4.07
CA TYR A 56 5.21 -3.29 -5.36
C TYR A 56 6.08 -4.38 -5.98
N SER A 57 6.14 -5.57 -5.39
CA SER A 57 6.76 -6.75 -6.02
C SER A 57 5.70 -7.71 -6.60
N TYR A 58 4.41 -7.44 -6.37
CA TYR A 58 3.31 -8.29 -6.82
C TYR A 58 2.63 -7.68 -8.05
N MET A 59 2.96 -8.24 -9.22
CA MET A 59 2.54 -7.72 -10.54
C MET A 59 1.03 -7.44 -10.69
N PRO A 60 0.10 -8.25 -10.14
CA PRO A 60 -1.33 -7.95 -10.27
C PRO A 60 -1.77 -6.60 -9.69
N LEU A 61 -0.99 -6.02 -8.77
CA LEU A 61 -1.26 -4.69 -8.20
C LEU A 61 -0.68 -3.53 -9.02
N ASP A 62 0.13 -3.78 -10.05
CA ASP A 62 0.91 -2.74 -10.74
C ASP A 62 0.02 -1.63 -11.34
N ASN A 63 -1.19 -1.98 -11.78
CA ASN A 63 -2.14 -1.07 -12.40
C ASN A 63 -3.22 -0.53 -11.44
N VAL A 64 -3.11 -0.83 -10.14
CA VAL A 64 -4.10 -0.40 -9.13
C VAL A 64 -3.76 0.97 -8.55
N PHE A 65 -2.47 1.30 -8.43
CA PHE A 65 -2.02 2.45 -7.66
C PHE A 65 -2.00 3.76 -8.45
N ASN A 66 -2.71 4.79 -7.96
CA ASN A 66 -2.56 6.17 -8.43
C ASN A 66 -1.37 6.88 -7.77
N LYS A 67 -1.08 6.54 -6.51
CA LYS A 67 0.05 7.06 -5.71
C LYS A 67 0.75 5.91 -5.01
N LYS A 68 2.08 6.00 -4.93
CA LYS A 68 2.94 4.97 -4.35
C LYS A 68 3.91 5.59 -3.35
N TYR A 69 3.90 5.10 -2.11
CA TYR A 69 4.75 5.57 -1.03
C TYR A 69 5.52 4.40 -0.44
N PHE A 70 6.79 4.60 -0.11
CA PHE A 70 7.62 3.55 0.46
C PHE A 70 8.43 4.07 1.64
N LEU A 71 8.15 3.55 2.84
CA LEU A 71 8.90 3.91 4.04
C LEU A 71 10.23 3.15 4.10
N THR A 72 11.32 3.90 4.19
CA THR A 72 12.68 3.36 4.41
C THR A 72 13.13 3.64 5.83
N ILE A 73 13.68 2.63 6.50
CA ILE A 73 14.28 2.75 7.83
C ILE A 73 15.68 2.11 7.76
N PRO A 74 16.74 2.76 8.30
CA PRO A 74 18.06 2.15 8.38
C PRO A 74 18.06 0.83 9.14
N TYR A 75 18.98 -0.06 8.78
CA TYR A 75 19.10 -1.42 9.35
C TYR A 75 18.99 -1.47 10.89
N GLU A 76 19.80 -0.66 11.59
CA GLU A 76 19.87 -0.69 13.06
C GLU A 76 18.52 -0.33 13.71
N GLU A 77 17.89 0.74 13.21
CA GLU A 77 16.60 1.18 13.73
C GLU A 77 15.48 0.19 13.37
N CYS A 78 15.52 -0.40 12.16
CA CYS A 78 14.59 -1.43 11.75
C CYS A 78 14.69 -2.68 12.63
N LYS A 79 15.92 -3.16 12.89
CA LYS A 79 16.20 -4.30 13.77
C LYS A 79 15.71 -4.05 15.18
N LYS A 80 15.99 -2.87 15.73
CA LYS A 80 15.52 -2.44 17.05
C LYS A 80 13.99 -2.46 17.11
N ARG A 81 13.29 -1.80 16.19
CA ARG A 81 11.82 -1.79 16.16
C ARG A 81 11.23 -3.19 16.00
N ARG A 82 11.82 -4.04 15.15
CA ARG A 82 11.34 -5.42 14.96
C ARG A 82 11.51 -6.26 16.21
N SER A 83 12.64 -6.12 16.91
CA SER A 83 12.90 -6.86 18.17
C SER A 83 11.91 -6.55 19.29
N THR A 84 11.24 -5.39 19.24
CA THR A 84 10.17 -5.03 20.18
C THR A 84 8.79 -5.55 19.79
N ARG A 85 8.63 -6.10 18.58
CA ARG A 85 7.36 -6.62 18.07
C ARG A 85 7.31 -8.13 18.25
N VAL A 86 6.18 -8.63 18.73
CA VAL A 86 5.91 -10.07 18.80
C VAL A 86 5.19 -10.50 17.52
N TYR A 87 5.78 -11.45 16.80
CA TYR A 87 5.20 -12.10 15.61
C TYR A 87 4.62 -13.46 15.99
N GLU A 88 3.67 -13.94 15.19
CA GLU A 88 3.15 -15.31 15.30
C GLU A 88 3.36 -16.07 13.98
N PRO A 89 4.18 -17.14 13.97
CA PRO A 89 5.05 -17.59 15.07
C PRO A 89 6.15 -16.57 15.41
N PRO A 90 6.74 -16.61 16.62
CA PRO A 90 7.85 -15.74 16.98
C PRO A 90 9.04 -15.91 16.05
N ASP A 91 9.76 -14.81 15.80
CA ASP A 91 10.99 -14.82 15.01
C ASP A 91 12.01 -15.79 15.66
N PRO A 92 12.56 -16.78 14.91
CA PRO A 92 13.63 -17.61 15.44
C PRO A 92 14.92 -16.79 15.62
N PRO A 93 15.92 -17.33 16.36
CA PRO A 93 17.23 -16.69 16.46
C PRO A 93 17.81 -16.34 15.08
N ASP A 94 18.44 -15.16 14.99
CA ASP A 94 19.06 -14.60 13.78
C ASP A 94 18.14 -14.42 12.56
N TYR A 95 16.82 -14.52 12.72
CA TYR A 95 15.87 -14.41 11.60
C TYR A 95 15.93 -13.05 10.89
N PHE A 96 16.16 -11.97 11.63
CA PHE A 96 16.25 -10.64 11.02
C PHE A 96 17.44 -10.55 10.06
N ASP A 97 18.62 -10.97 10.52
CA ASP A 97 19.87 -10.85 9.77
C ASP A 97 19.96 -11.89 8.66
N GLY A 98 19.49 -13.11 8.93
CA GLY A 98 19.55 -14.23 8.01
C GLY A 98 18.44 -14.24 6.95
N HIS A 99 17.32 -13.56 7.19
CA HIS A 99 16.16 -13.64 6.30
C HIS A 99 15.49 -12.30 6.02
N VAL A 100 15.02 -11.59 7.05
CA VAL A 100 14.17 -10.40 6.87
C VAL A 100 14.90 -9.31 6.11
N TRP A 101 16.10 -8.94 6.56
CA TRP A 101 16.86 -7.85 5.96
C TRP A 101 17.40 -8.20 4.56
N PRO A 102 17.96 -9.39 4.31
CA PRO A 102 18.30 -9.82 2.94
C PRO A 102 17.10 -9.79 1.98
N MET A 103 15.92 -10.24 2.43
CA MET A 103 14.70 -10.21 1.61
C MET A 103 14.24 -8.77 1.36
N TYR A 104 14.31 -7.89 2.35
CA TYR A 104 14.02 -6.46 2.17
C TYR A 104 14.93 -5.85 1.10
N LEU A 105 16.25 -6.06 1.19
CA LEU A 105 17.21 -5.52 0.22
C LEU A 105 16.95 -6.04 -1.20
N LYS A 106 16.65 -7.34 -1.33
CA LYS A 106 16.29 -7.95 -2.62
C LYS A 106 15.07 -7.26 -3.24
N HIS A 107 14.00 -7.08 -2.48
CA HIS A 107 12.79 -6.44 -3.00
C HIS A 107 13.00 -4.94 -3.27
N LYS A 108 13.77 -4.25 -2.42
CA LYS A 108 14.13 -2.84 -2.63
C LYS A 108 14.87 -2.64 -3.95
N ASP A 109 15.88 -3.45 -4.22
CA ASP A 109 16.64 -3.42 -5.47
C ASP A 109 15.73 -3.68 -6.70
N GLN A 110 14.82 -4.65 -6.61
CA GLN A 110 13.83 -4.91 -7.67
C GLN A 110 12.90 -3.71 -7.91
N MET A 111 12.43 -3.06 -6.86
CA MET A 111 11.56 -1.88 -6.97
C MET A 111 12.29 -0.66 -7.56
N GLU A 112 13.53 -0.41 -7.13
CA GLU A 112 14.34 0.72 -7.61
C GLU A 112 14.67 0.57 -9.10
N LYS A 113 14.98 -0.64 -9.56
CA LYS A 113 15.23 -0.93 -10.99
C LYS A 113 14.00 -0.80 -11.88
N ALA A 114 12.81 -0.97 -11.32
CA ALA A 114 11.57 -0.92 -12.09
C ALA A 114 11.02 0.51 -12.28
N GLU A 115 11.68 1.55 -11.75
CA GLU A 115 11.33 2.97 -11.91
C GLU A 115 9.82 3.27 -11.72
N ARG A 116 9.21 2.68 -10.69
CA ARG A 116 7.75 2.61 -10.52
C ARG A 116 7.10 3.92 -10.06
N GLY A 117 7.77 5.07 -10.12
CA GLY A 117 7.26 6.36 -9.64
C GLY A 117 6.92 6.35 -8.14
N ILE A 118 7.74 5.65 -7.34
CA ILE A 118 7.57 5.51 -5.89
C ILE A 118 8.16 6.73 -5.19
N VAL A 119 7.39 7.32 -4.26
CA VAL A 119 7.88 8.34 -3.34
C VAL A 119 8.47 7.68 -2.11
N TYR A 120 9.78 7.80 -1.92
CA TYR A 120 10.48 7.24 -0.77
C TYR A 120 10.39 8.20 0.43
N LEU A 121 9.98 7.66 1.57
CA LEU A 121 9.76 8.39 2.80
C LEU A 121 10.72 7.90 3.87
N ASP A 122 11.33 8.83 4.59
CA ASP A 122 12.16 8.50 5.75
C ASP A 122 11.28 8.12 6.94
N GLY A 123 11.24 6.82 7.25
CA GLY A 123 10.44 6.26 8.35
C GLY A 123 11.05 6.48 9.74
N THR A 124 12.16 7.22 9.84
CA THR A 124 12.72 7.68 11.12
C THR A 124 12.16 9.01 11.60
N LYS A 125 11.45 9.73 10.72
CA LYS A 125 10.75 10.98 11.06
C LYS A 125 9.59 10.75 12.02
N LEU A 126 9.09 11.86 12.59
CA LEU A 126 7.88 11.85 13.41
C LEU A 126 6.68 11.45 12.55
N GLU A 127 5.71 10.78 13.18
CA GLU A 127 4.48 10.36 12.54
C GLU A 127 3.74 11.55 11.90
N ASP A 128 3.62 12.66 12.62
CA ASP A 128 2.96 13.88 12.15
C ASP A 128 3.63 14.48 10.90
N ASP A 129 4.97 14.39 10.80
CA ASP A 129 5.72 14.89 9.64
C ASP A 129 5.42 14.05 8.39
N ILE A 130 5.41 12.72 8.56
CA ILE A 130 5.09 11.77 7.48
C ILE A 130 3.63 11.93 7.06
N TYR A 131 2.72 11.98 8.04
CA TYR A 131 1.30 12.21 7.82
C TYR A 131 1.05 13.49 7.05
N SER A 132 1.60 14.61 7.51
CA SER A 132 1.39 15.94 6.89
C SER A 132 1.86 15.95 5.44
N PHE A 133 3.00 15.33 5.16
CA PHE A 133 3.53 15.20 3.80
C PHE A 133 2.61 14.37 2.91
N VAL A 134 2.27 13.14 3.33
CA VAL A 134 1.44 12.21 2.54
C VAL A 134 0.04 12.78 2.33
N TYR A 135 -0.55 13.38 3.36
CA TYR A 135 -1.86 14.02 3.28
C TYR A 135 -1.87 15.15 2.25
N ALA A 136 -0.86 16.03 2.27
CA ALA A 136 -0.76 17.13 1.31
C ALA A 136 -0.62 16.62 -0.14
N ASP A 137 0.19 15.58 -0.36
CA ASP A 137 0.38 14.99 -1.70
C ASP A 137 -0.88 14.27 -2.21
N ILE A 138 -1.56 13.49 -1.36
CA ILE A 138 -2.85 12.85 -1.69
C ILE A 138 -3.91 13.90 -1.99
N ARG A 139 -4.02 14.95 -1.17
CA ARG A 139 -5.00 16.02 -1.38
C ARG A 139 -4.77 16.74 -2.70
N LYS A 140 -3.52 17.01 -3.05
CA LYS A 140 -3.17 17.61 -4.34
C LYS A 140 -3.58 16.70 -5.50
N ALA A 141 -3.29 15.40 -5.41
CA ALA A 141 -3.68 14.44 -6.44
C ALA A 141 -5.21 14.34 -6.58
N ALA A 142 -5.95 14.32 -5.47
CA ALA A 142 -7.41 14.27 -5.49
C ALA A 142 -8.05 15.44 -6.25
N GLN A 143 -7.45 16.64 -6.18
CA GLN A 143 -7.91 17.82 -6.92
C GLN A 143 -7.74 17.68 -8.44
N GLU A 144 -6.86 16.79 -8.91
CA GLU A 144 -6.69 16.50 -10.33
C GLU A 144 -7.79 15.56 -10.85
N PHE A 145 -8.41 14.76 -9.97
CA PHE A 145 -9.52 13.85 -10.31
C PHE A 145 -10.91 14.51 -10.27
N THR A 146 -11.02 15.73 -9.74
CA THR A 146 -12.28 16.49 -9.68
C THR A 146 -12.39 17.60 -10.73
N ARG A 147 -11.42 17.70 -11.65
CA ARG A 147 -11.43 18.61 -12.80
C ARG A 147 -11.94 17.90 -14.05
#